data_AF-A0A117M5Y3-F1
#
_entry.id   AF-A0A117M5Y3-F1
#
_cell.length_a   1.000
_cell.length_b   1.000
_cell.length_c   1.000
_cell.angle_alpha   90.00
_cell.angle_beta   90.00
_cell.angle_gamma   90.00
#
_symmetry.space_group_name_H-M   'P 1'
#
loop_
_entity.id
_entity.type
_entity.pdbx_description
1 polymer ?
#
loop_
_entity_poly.entity_id
_entity_poly.type
_entity_poly.pdbx_seq_one_letter_code
_entity_poly.pdbx_strand_id
1 'polypeptide(L)'
;MSNHVSALAHKLIKGLKFIAFDVIRRYHSIVPPFVECYAGGPRNIGPVFKKEAHLLYALGRLFMPNYIIEIGCGASTIAFAEAIRENGRGHVVTVDISESSIKLCTRRLKLHGLLPFVSFIKGSSNEQTIISQVADKLRSGGGRYLVH
;
A
#
# COMPACT_ATOMS: atom_id res chain seq x y z
N MET A 1 26.84 22.71 -27.48
CA MET A 1 26.05 22.89 -26.24
C MET A 1 25.18 21.67 -25.87
N SER A 2 24.86 20.73 -26.76
CA SER A 2 24.00 19.57 -26.45
C SER A 2 24.65 18.49 -25.55
N ASN A 3 25.96 18.26 -25.66
CA ASN A 3 26.65 17.21 -24.87
C ASN A 3 26.71 17.51 -23.37
N HIS A 4 26.77 18.79 -22.99
CA HIS A 4 26.86 19.20 -21.58
C HIS A 4 25.53 19.04 -20.83
N VAL A 5 24.41 19.28 -21.52
CA VAL A 5 23.05 19.12 -20.98
C VAL A 5 22.73 17.63 -20.76
N SER A 6 23.16 16.76 -21.69
CA SER A 6 23.00 15.31 -21.58
C SER A 6 23.78 14.71 -20.39
N ALA A 7 25.03 15.13 -20.19
CA ALA A 7 25.85 14.67 -19.06
C ALA A 7 25.29 15.12 -17.69
N LEU A 8 24.75 16.33 -17.61
CA LEU A 8 24.13 16.84 -16.39
C LEU A 8 22.84 16.08 -16.05
N ALA A 9 21.98 15.84 -17.05
CA ALA A 9 20.76 15.05 -16.88
C ALA A 9 21.06 13.62 -16.43
N HIS A 10 22.09 12.98 -17.01
CA HIS A 10 22.51 11.64 -16.63
C HIS A 10 22.99 11.57 -15.17
N LYS A 11 23.77 12.56 -14.72
CA LYS A 11 24.26 12.66 -13.34
C LYS A 11 23.11 12.87 -12.34
N LEU A 12 22.13 13.69 -12.71
CA LEU A 12 20.90 13.93 -11.94
C LEU A 12 20.06 12.66 -11.79
N ILE A 13 19.80 11.94 -12.89
CA ILE A 13 19.06 10.67 -12.87
C ILE A 13 19.78 9.64 -12.00
N LYS A 14 21.12 9.56 -12.08
CA LYS A 14 21.92 8.62 -11.27
C LYS A 14 21.84 8.95 -9.78
N GLY A 15 21.88 10.24 -9.42
CA GLY A 15 21.68 10.70 -8.05
C GLY A 15 20.28 10.39 -7.52
N LEU A 16 19.23 10.63 -8.32
CA LEU A 16 17.85 10.32 -7.96
C LEU A 16 17.65 8.83 -7.72
N LYS A 17 18.22 7.98 -8.58
CA LYS A 17 18.20 6.51 -8.42
C LYS A 17 18.90 6.06 -7.14
N PHE A 18 20.04 6.66 -6.81
CA PHE A 18 20.77 6.33 -5.59
C PHE A 18 19.96 6.67 -4.33
N ILE A 19 19.33 7.85 -4.30
CA ILE A 19 18.47 8.27 -3.19
C ILE A 19 17.27 7.33 -3.08
N ALA A 20 16.57 7.06 -4.18
CA ALA A 20 15.44 6.14 -4.19
C ALA A 20 15.84 4.74 -3.69
N PHE A 21 17.02 4.25 -4.12
CA PHE A 21 17.53 2.95 -3.68
C PHE A 21 17.88 2.92 -2.20
N ASP A 22 18.55 3.95 -1.67
CA ASP A 22 18.87 4.00 -0.23
C ASP A 22 17.60 4.13 0.63
N VAL A 23 16.60 4.89 0.17
CA VAL A 23 15.29 4.98 0.81
C VAL A 23 14.62 3.61 0.84
N ILE A 24 14.51 2.92 -0.31
CA ILE A 24 13.93 1.57 -0.38
C ILE A 24 14.71 0.60 0.51
N ARG A 25 16.04 0.66 0.52
CA ARG A 25 16.90 -0.21 1.34
C ARG A 25 16.66 0.01 2.83
N ARG A 26 16.56 1.26 3.29
CA ARG A 26 16.24 1.58 4.69
C ARG A 26 14.88 1.04 5.08
N TYR A 27 13.86 1.26 4.26
CA TYR A 27 12.51 0.76 4.54
C TYR A 27 12.41 -0.77 4.45
N HIS A 28 13.18 -1.41 3.55
CA HIS A 28 13.28 -2.86 3.48
C HIS A 28 13.88 -3.47 4.74
N SER A 29 14.87 -2.81 5.36
CA SER A 29 15.52 -3.32 6.58
C SER A 29 14.64 -3.25 7.84
N ILE A 30 13.52 -2.54 7.78
CA ILE A 30 12.60 -2.34 8.91
C ILE A 30 11.22 -2.95 8.66
N VAL A 31 11.00 -3.66 7.54
CA VAL A 31 9.70 -4.31 7.30
C VAL A 31 9.46 -5.36 8.38
N PRO A 32 8.35 -5.28 9.12
CA PRO A 32 8.03 -6.27 10.13
C PRO A 32 7.91 -7.67 9.49
N PRO A 33 8.56 -8.72 10.04
CA PRO A 33 8.59 -10.04 9.41
C PRO A 33 7.21 -10.65 9.11
N PHE A 34 6.19 -10.28 9.88
CA PHE A 34 4.84 -10.79 9.70
C PHE A 34 4.15 -10.28 8.42
N VAL A 35 4.62 -9.16 7.86
CA VAL A 35 4.10 -8.60 6.60
C VAL A 35 4.32 -9.59 5.45
N GLU A 36 5.44 -10.32 5.45
CA GLU A 36 5.70 -11.36 4.44
C GLU A 36 4.90 -12.64 4.63
N CYS A 37 4.42 -12.93 5.85
CA CYS A 37 3.78 -14.22 6.16
C CYS A 37 2.54 -14.48 5.29
N TYR A 38 1.93 -13.41 4.79
CA TYR A 38 0.73 -13.46 3.98
C TYR A 38 0.99 -13.26 2.49
N ALA A 39 2.24 -13.15 2.05
CA ALA A 39 2.63 -12.98 0.66
C ALA A 39 3.26 -14.25 0.06
N GLY A 40 3.10 -14.48 -1.24
CA GLY A 40 3.85 -15.48 -2.01
C GLY A 40 3.58 -16.96 -1.69
N GLY A 41 2.36 -17.34 -1.30
CA GLY A 41 2.02 -18.74 -1.01
C GLY A 41 0.63 -19.16 -1.50
N PRO A 42 0.40 -20.45 -1.81
CA PRO A 42 -0.89 -20.93 -2.37
C PRO A 42 -2.06 -20.84 -1.38
N ARG A 43 -1.78 -20.65 -0.08
CA ARG A 43 -2.77 -20.46 0.99
C ARG A 43 -3.02 -18.98 1.31
N ASN A 44 -2.42 -18.08 0.55
CA ASN A 44 -2.50 -16.63 0.75
C ASN A 44 -3.47 -15.99 -0.26
N ILE A 45 -4.02 -14.83 0.11
CA ILE A 45 -5.01 -14.14 -0.72
C ILE A 45 -4.26 -13.24 -1.69
N GLY A 46 -4.59 -13.37 -2.97
CA GLY A 46 -4.05 -12.52 -4.04
C GLY A 46 -2.63 -12.91 -4.49
N PRO A 47 -2.17 -12.34 -5.62
CA PRO A 47 -0.89 -12.69 -6.26
C PRO A 47 0.31 -11.91 -5.70
N VAL A 48 0.20 -11.30 -4.52
CA VAL A 48 1.26 -10.42 -3.99
C VAL A 48 2.46 -11.26 -3.53
N PHE A 49 3.62 -11.02 -4.14
CA PHE A 49 4.87 -11.65 -3.74
C PHE A 49 5.46 -10.96 -2.50
N LYS A 50 6.31 -11.65 -1.75
CA LYS A 50 6.95 -11.11 -0.53
C LYS A 50 7.65 -9.76 -0.75
N LYS A 51 8.45 -9.67 -1.81
CA LYS A 51 9.16 -8.44 -2.19
C LYS A 51 8.21 -7.31 -2.58
N GLU A 52 7.06 -7.65 -3.15
CA GLU A 52 6.02 -6.66 -3.49
C GLU A 52 5.37 -6.11 -2.22
N ALA A 53 5.03 -6.96 -1.25
CA ALA A 53 4.53 -6.51 0.06
C ALA A 53 5.53 -5.56 0.77
N HIS A 54 6.84 -5.82 0.67
CA HIS A 54 7.88 -4.93 1.19
C HIS A 54 7.88 -3.58 0.50
N LEU A 55 7.78 -3.57 -0.83
CA LEU A 55 7.70 -2.35 -1.59
C LEU A 55 6.47 -1.54 -1.19
N LEU A 56 5.29 -2.16 -1.10
CA LEU A 56 4.05 -1.50 -0.73
C LEU A 56 4.13 -0.90 0.69
N TYR A 57 4.66 -1.64 1.66
CA TYR A 57 4.94 -1.11 3.00
C TYR A 57 5.87 0.11 2.94
N ALA A 58 6.99 0.01 2.22
CA ALA A 58 7.96 1.09 2.08
C ALA A 58 7.35 2.34 1.44
N LEU A 59 6.51 2.18 0.40
CA LEU A 59 5.80 3.29 -0.25
C LEU A 59 4.80 3.93 0.72
N GLY A 60 4.06 3.12 1.48
CA GLY A 60 3.14 3.62 2.52
C GLY A 60 3.85 4.44 3.59
N ARG A 61 5.01 3.98 4.05
CA ARG A 61 5.85 4.73 5.00
C ARG A 61 6.44 6.00 4.40
N LEU A 62 6.93 5.93 3.17
CA LEU A 62 7.59 7.06 2.50
C LEU A 62 6.62 8.20 2.17
N PHE A 63 5.47 7.87 1.58
CA PHE A 63 4.51 8.88 1.15
C PHE A 63 3.61 9.36 2.28
N MET A 64 3.48 8.54 3.34
CA MET A 64 2.57 8.78 4.46
C MET A 64 1.19 9.32 3.98
N PRO A 65 0.47 8.55 3.16
CA PRO A 65 -0.81 9.02 2.62
C PRO A 65 -1.84 9.19 3.73
N ASN A 66 -2.82 10.06 3.53
CA ASN A 66 -3.99 10.13 4.41
C ASN A 66 -4.95 8.97 4.13
N TYR A 67 -5.08 8.57 2.85
CA TYR A 67 -5.83 7.37 2.50
C TYR A 67 -5.09 6.53 1.48
N ILE A 68 -5.25 5.21 1.59
CA ILE A 68 -4.84 4.26 0.57
C ILE A 68 -6.12 3.62 0.05
N ILE A 69 -6.36 3.72 -1.24
CA ILE A 69 -7.48 3.06 -1.92
C ILE A 69 -6.92 1.83 -2.60
N GLU A 70 -7.47 0.68 -2.26
CA GLU A 70 -7.00 -0.62 -2.74
C GLU A 70 -8.13 -1.36 -3.45
N ILE A 71 -7.86 -1.92 -4.63
CA ILE A 71 -8.78 -2.85 -5.31
C ILE A 71 -8.32 -4.29 -5.08
N GLY A 72 -9.16 -5.06 -4.40
CA GLY A 72 -8.84 -6.38 -3.86
C GLY A 72 -8.20 -6.28 -2.47
N CYS A 73 -8.37 -7.30 -1.63
CA CYS A 73 -7.77 -7.35 -0.31
C CYS A 73 -6.85 -8.57 -0.13
N GLY A 74 -5.81 -8.43 0.69
CA GLY A 74 -4.85 -9.51 0.91
C GLY A 74 -3.56 -9.09 1.62
N ALA A 75 -2.43 -9.57 1.12
CA ALA A 75 -1.11 -9.27 1.72
C ALA A 75 -0.75 -7.77 1.62
N SER A 76 -1.12 -7.14 0.50
CA SER A 76 -0.98 -5.70 0.27
C SER A 76 -1.72 -4.88 1.33
N THR A 77 -2.95 -5.28 1.68
CA THR A 77 -3.74 -4.64 2.73
C THR A 77 -3.01 -4.64 4.07
N ILE A 78 -2.37 -5.76 4.43
CA ILE A 78 -1.61 -5.90 5.68
C ILE A 78 -0.36 -5.03 5.65
N ALA A 79 0.38 -5.03 4.53
CA ALA A 79 1.56 -4.19 4.35
C ALA A 79 1.21 -2.69 4.52
N PHE A 80 0.12 -2.25 3.89
CA PHE A 80 -0.34 -0.87 4.01
C PHE A 80 -0.87 -0.54 5.40
N ALA A 81 -1.68 -1.40 6.01
CA ALA A 81 -2.21 -1.17 7.35
C ALA A 81 -1.09 -1.05 8.38
N GLU A 82 -0.04 -1.86 8.27
CA GLU A 82 1.14 -1.77 9.13
C GLU A 82 1.91 -0.47 8.90
N ALA A 83 2.09 -0.07 7.64
CA ALA A 83 2.72 1.21 7.33
C ALA A 83 1.93 2.41 7.91
N ILE A 84 0.60 2.38 7.79
CA ILE A 84 -0.28 3.40 8.36
C ILE A 84 -0.20 3.44 9.88
N ARG A 85 -0.21 2.27 10.55
CA ARG A 85 -0.05 2.16 12.01
C ARG A 85 1.25 2.82 12.46
N GLU A 86 2.36 2.49 11.82
CA GLU A 86 3.67 3.05 12.17
C GLU A 86 3.82 4.53 11.83
N ASN A 87 3.13 5.02 10.80
CA ASN A 87 3.07 6.44 10.50
C ASN A 87 2.24 7.23 11.53
N GLY A 88 1.43 6.55 12.36
CA GLY A 88 0.51 7.15 13.32
C GLY A 88 -0.64 7.92 12.68
N ARG A 89 -0.81 7.84 11.34
CA ARG A 89 -1.88 8.52 10.61
C ARG A 89 -2.21 7.83 9.29
N GLY A 90 -3.42 8.10 8.83
CA GLY A 90 -3.98 7.66 7.56
C GLY A 90 -4.89 6.45 7.72
N HIS A 91 -5.44 5.97 6.61
CA HIS A 91 -6.42 4.88 6.61
C HIS A 91 -6.41 4.10 5.29
N VAL A 92 -6.62 2.79 5.34
CA VAL A 92 -6.77 1.95 4.14
C VAL A 92 -8.25 1.72 3.86
N VAL A 93 -8.67 1.92 2.62
CA VAL A 93 -10.00 1.60 2.12
C VAL A 93 -9.82 0.57 1.03
N THR A 94 -10.26 -0.65 1.29
CA THR A 94 -10.12 -1.77 0.35
C THR A 94 -11.49 -2.17 -0.18
N VAL A 95 -11.57 -2.38 -1.50
CA VAL A 95 -12.77 -2.77 -2.23
C VAL A 95 -12.59 -4.19 -2.76
N ASP A 96 -13.42 -5.14 -2.37
CA ASP A 96 -13.31 -6.52 -2.86
C ASP A 96 -14.70 -7.14 -3.10
N ILE A 97 -14.82 -7.94 -4.16
CA ILE A 97 -16.06 -8.67 -4.49
C ILE A 97 -16.22 -9.94 -3.65
N SER A 98 -15.12 -10.53 -3.20
CA SER A 98 -15.08 -11.81 -2.50
C SER A 98 -15.25 -11.64 -1.00
N GLU A 99 -16.43 -12.00 -0.50
CA GLU A 99 -16.70 -12.01 0.94
C GLU A 99 -15.75 -12.95 1.71
N SER A 100 -15.35 -14.05 1.09
CA SER A 100 -14.39 -14.99 1.68
C SER A 100 -13.00 -14.35 1.86
N SER A 101 -12.55 -13.57 0.87
CA SER A 101 -11.30 -12.81 0.93
C SER A 101 -11.37 -11.76 2.04
N ILE A 102 -12.46 -11.00 2.11
CA ILE A 102 -12.69 -9.99 3.15
C ILE A 102 -12.64 -10.62 4.54
N LYS A 103 -13.34 -11.75 4.76
CA LYS A 103 -13.35 -12.45 6.07
C LYS A 103 -11.96 -12.93 6.46
N LEU A 104 -11.23 -13.55 5.54
CA LEU A 104 -9.88 -14.05 5.81
C LEU A 104 -8.89 -12.91 6.07
N CYS A 105 -8.95 -11.83 5.27
CA CYS A 105 -8.13 -10.64 5.47
C CYS A 105 -8.44 -9.96 6.81
N THR A 106 -9.72 -9.78 7.14
CA THR A 106 -10.18 -9.25 8.44
C THR A 106 -9.60 -10.06 9.60
N ARG A 107 -9.65 -11.40 9.52
CA ARG A 107 -9.08 -12.26 10.57
C ARG A 107 -7.58 -12.02 10.72
N ARG A 108 -6.83 -11.93 9.62
CA ARG A 108 -5.37 -11.68 9.64
C ARG A 108 -5.04 -10.30 10.20
N LEU A 109 -5.78 -9.27 9.83
CA LEU A 109 -5.62 -7.92 10.38
C LEU A 109 -5.88 -7.90 11.89
N LYS A 110 -6.91 -8.60 12.37
CA LYS A 110 -7.19 -8.72 13.82
C LYS A 110 -6.04 -9.37 14.58
N LEU A 111 -5.39 -10.40 14.03
CA LEU A 111 -4.26 -11.08 14.68
C LEU A 111 -3.08 -10.14 14.96
N HIS A 112 -2.94 -9.06 14.18
CA HIS A 112 -1.85 -8.08 14.30
C HIS A 112 -2.33 -6.71 14.81
N GLY A 113 -3.58 -6.61 15.29
CA GLY A 113 -4.15 -5.34 15.76
C GLY A 113 -4.30 -4.26 14.68
N LEU A 114 -4.34 -4.65 13.40
CA LEU A 114 -4.36 -3.74 12.26
C LEU A 114 -5.75 -3.36 11.76
N LEU A 115 -6.79 -4.06 12.23
CA LEU A 115 -8.15 -3.83 11.78
C LEU A 115 -8.63 -2.36 11.93
N PRO A 116 -8.26 -1.62 13.00
CA PRO A 116 -8.68 -0.22 13.15
C PRO A 116 -8.23 0.71 12.00
N PHE A 117 -7.20 0.34 11.25
CA PHE A 117 -6.64 1.15 10.16
C PHE A 117 -7.23 0.82 8.78
N VAL A 118 -8.23 -0.07 8.72
CA VAL A 118 -8.77 -0.58 7.45
C VAL A 118 -10.30 -0.52 7.44
N SER A 119 -10.87 -0.04 6.34
CA SER A 119 -12.28 -0.20 6.00
C SER A 119 -12.44 -1.09 4.77
N PHE A 120 -13.33 -2.07 4.87
CA PHE A 120 -13.73 -2.91 3.74
C PHE A 120 -15.00 -2.38 3.11
N ILE A 121 -15.01 -2.32 1.79
CA ILE A 121 -16.21 -2.08 0.99
C ILE A 121 -16.41 -3.34 0.14
N LYS A 122 -17.52 -4.07 0.38
CA LYS A 122 -17.88 -5.24 -0.41
C LYS A 122 -18.60 -4.79 -1.67
N GLY A 123 -18.08 -5.14 -2.84
CA GLY A 123 -18.69 -4.80 -4.13
C GLY A 123 -17.66 -4.72 -5.25
N SER A 124 -18.14 -4.52 -6.48
CA SER A 124 -17.25 -4.34 -7.63
C SER A 124 -16.72 -2.91 -7.70
N SER A 125 -15.44 -2.75 -8.02
CA SER A 125 -14.78 -1.43 -8.11
C SER A 125 -15.32 -0.55 -9.25
N ASN A 126 -16.06 -1.12 -10.20
CA ASN A 126 -16.71 -0.39 -11.30
C ASN A 126 -18.15 0.05 -10.98
N GLU A 127 -18.70 -0.33 -9.83
CA GLU A 127 -20.05 0.08 -9.43
C GLU A 127 -20.06 1.55 -9.00
N GLN A 128 -20.98 2.33 -9.56
CA GLN A 128 -21.09 3.77 -9.28
C GLN A 128 -21.24 4.06 -7.78
N THR A 129 -22.00 3.22 -7.06
CA THR A 129 -22.20 3.34 -5.62
C THR A 129 -20.89 3.19 -4.84
N ILE A 130 -20.01 2.29 -5.28
CA ILE A 130 -18.71 2.04 -4.65
C ILE A 130 -17.75 3.21 -4.92
N ILE A 131 -17.77 3.73 -6.14
CA ILE A 131 -17.01 4.94 -6.50
C ILE A 131 -17.44 6.13 -5.63
N SER A 132 -18.75 6.31 -5.42
CA SER A 132 -19.27 7.34 -4.52
C SER A 132 -18.80 7.14 -3.07
N GLN A 133 -18.87 5.92 -2.53
CA GLN A 133 -18.41 5.64 -1.17
C GLN A 133 -16.90 5.90 -0.98
N VAL A 134 -16.10 5.56 -1.98
CA VAL A 134 -14.66 5.88 -2.00
C VAL A 134 -14.46 7.40 -2.06
N ALA A 135 -15.17 8.08 -2.95
CA ALA A 135 -15.09 9.53 -3.11
C ALA A 135 -15.47 10.27 -1.82
N ASP A 136 -16.49 9.82 -1.09
CA ASP A 136 -16.90 10.41 0.18
C ASP A 136 -15.80 10.27 1.25
N LYS A 137 -15.17 9.09 1.33
CA LYS A 137 -14.01 8.88 2.22
C LYS A 137 -12.84 9.79 1.84
N LEU A 138 -12.55 9.94 0.54
CA LEU A 138 -11.49 10.83 0.06
C LEU A 138 -11.80 12.29 0.41
N ARG A 139 -13.03 12.77 0.18
CA ARG A 139 -13.44 14.15 0.48
C ARG A 139 -13.28 14.50 1.96
N SER A 140 -13.52 13.56 2.86
CA SER A 140 -13.32 13.75 4.31
C SER A 140 -11.84 13.85 4.72
N GLY A 141 -10.90 13.49 3.84
CA GLY A 141 -9.55 13.07 4.20
C GLY A 141 -8.38 13.99 3.85
N GLY A 142 -8.59 14.95 2.95
CA GLY A 142 -7.55 15.90 2.53
C GLY A 142 -6.39 15.28 1.72
N GLY A 143 -6.37 15.57 0.42
CA GLY A 143 -5.18 15.85 -0.41
C GLY A 143 -4.15 14.77 -0.77
N ARG A 144 -3.93 13.70 0.01
CA ARG A 144 -2.87 12.71 -0.30
C ARG A 144 -3.35 11.28 -0.28
N TYR A 145 -3.39 10.67 -1.45
CA TYR A 145 -3.89 9.33 -1.66
C TYR A 145 -2.88 8.48 -2.42
N LEU A 146 -2.85 7.20 -2.09
CA LEU A 146 -2.19 6.18 -2.90
C LEU A 146 -3.27 5.23 -3.41
N VAL A 147 -3.27 4.96 -4.72
CA VAL A 147 -4.18 3.98 -5.33
C VAL A 147 -3.34 2.75 -5.70
N HIS A 148 -3.78 1.58 -5.24
CA HIS A 148 -3.14 0.29 -5.50
C HIS A 148 -4.14 -0.69 -6.12
#